data_AF-A0AAD7LEQ7-F1
#
_entry.id   AF-A0AAD7LEQ7-F1
#
_cell.length_a   1.000
_cell.length_b   1.000
_cell.length_c   1.000
_cell.angle_alpha   90.00
_cell.angle_beta   90.00
_cell.angle_gamma   90.00
#
_symmetry.space_group_name_H-M   'P 1'
#
loop_
_entity.id
_entity.type
_entity.pdbx_description
1 polymer ?
#
loop_
_entity_poly.entity_id
_entity_poly.type
_entity_poly.pdbx_seq_one_letter_code
_entity_poly.pdbx_strand_id
1 'polypeptide(L)'
;MENTKNSASNSAPLPIEEPEYLARYIVVKHSWWGRYSRILCISSVAIITLDPSTLSVTNSYDVGNDFEGATPIIGRDDNSHEFSPSVRTDGRGKFKVLIEIRGEHFDRVA
;
A
#
# COMPACT_ATOMS: atom_id res chain seq x y z
N MET A 1 -14.91 58.87 0.89
CA MET A 1 -13.66 58.11 0.67
C MET A 1 -13.52 57.16 1.84
N GLU A 2 -14.02 55.93 1.71
CA GLU A 2 -13.92 54.92 2.76
C GLU A 2 -13.16 53.72 2.21
N ASN A 3 -12.06 53.38 2.89
CA ASN A 3 -10.98 52.55 2.37
C ASN A 3 -11.17 51.12 2.88
N THR A 4 -11.74 50.24 2.06
CA THR A 4 -11.90 48.81 2.40
C THR A 4 -10.54 48.13 2.32
N LYS A 5 -10.02 47.70 3.48
CA LYS A 5 -8.81 46.89 3.60
C LYS A 5 -9.08 45.50 3.01
N ASN A 6 -8.43 45.16 1.90
CA ASN A 6 -8.35 43.79 1.41
C ASN A 6 -7.56 42.93 2.41
N SER A 7 -8.25 42.07 3.15
CA SER A 7 -7.61 40.99 3.90
C SER A 7 -7.09 39.95 2.90
N ALA A 8 -5.78 39.94 2.68
CA ALA A 8 -5.12 38.87 1.96
C ALA A 8 -5.29 37.56 2.75
N SER A 9 -6.02 36.61 2.20
CA SER A 9 -6.11 35.26 2.72
C SER A 9 -4.74 34.58 2.59
N ASN A 10 -4.05 34.41 3.72
CA ASN A 10 -2.90 33.52 3.82
C ASN A 10 -3.38 32.08 3.58
N SER A 11 -3.39 31.64 2.32
CA SER A 11 -3.55 30.24 1.96
C SER A 11 -2.24 29.51 2.26
N ALA A 12 -2.09 29.07 3.51
CA ALA A 12 -1.10 28.06 3.84
C ALA A 12 -1.37 26.80 2.98
N PRO A 13 -0.33 26.12 2.46
CA PRO A 13 -0.53 24.85 1.77
C PRO A 13 -1.23 23.90 2.73
N LEU A 14 -2.36 23.32 2.30
CA LEU A 14 -2.99 22.23 3.01
C LEU A 14 -1.93 21.13 3.21
N PRO A 15 -1.81 20.53 4.42
CA PRO A 15 -0.98 19.35 4.60
C PRO A 15 -1.37 18.35 3.50
N ILE A 16 -0.39 17.90 2.73
CA ILE A 16 -0.59 16.76 1.83
C ILE A 16 -0.87 15.60 2.79
N GLU A 17 -2.15 15.30 2.98
CA GLU A 17 -2.62 14.21 3.81
C GLU A 17 -1.99 12.93 3.24
N GLU A 18 -1.11 12.29 4.02
CA GLU A 18 -0.58 10.99 3.63
C GLU A 18 -1.77 10.06 3.40
N PRO A 19 -1.80 9.27 2.30
CA PRO A 19 -2.92 8.39 2.03
C PRO A 19 -3.17 7.49 3.24
N GLU A 20 -4.33 7.62 3.87
CA GLU A 20 -4.69 6.77 4.99
C GLU A 20 -4.76 5.32 4.49
N TYR A 21 -3.85 4.48 4.98
CA TYR A 21 -3.85 3.06 4.65
C TYR A 21 -4.95 2.36 5.42
N LEU A 22 -5.82 1.65 4.71
CA LEU A 22 -6.87 0.81 5.28
C LEU A 22 -6.27 -0.38 6.05
N ALA A 23 -5.11 -0.86 5.62
CA ALA A 23 -4.40 -1.94 6.27
C ALA A 23 -2.90 -1.91 5.96
N ARG A 24 -2.10 -2.38 6.93
CA ARG A 24 -0.66 -2.60 6.79
C ARG A 24 -0.30 -4.03 7.22
N TYR A 25 0.58 -4.65 6.46
CA TYR A 25 1.05 -6.03 6.70
C TYR A 25 2.55 -6.11 6.55
N ILE A 26 3.21 -6.89 7.41
CA ILE A 26 4.56 -7.36 7.13
C ILE A 26 4.45 -8.54 6.16
N VAL A 27 5.15 -8.43 5.04
CA VAL A 27 5.04 -9.39 3.94
C VAL A 27 6.39 -9.92 3.53
N VAL A 28 6.40 -11.10 2.94
CA VAL A 28 7.59 -11.71 2.37
C VAL A 28 7.52 -11.58 0.85
N LYS A 29 8.49 -10.86 0.29
CA LYS A 29 8.66 -10.76 -1.17
C LYS A 29 9.66 -11.80 -1.64
N HIS A 30 9.28 -12.57 -2.67
CA HIS A 30 10.14 -13.57 -3.29
C HIS A 30 10.92 -12.97 -4.45
N SER A 31 12.21 -13.27 -4.50
CA SER A 31 13.11 -12.85 -5.57
C SER A 31 14.10 -13.96 -5.90
N TRP A 32 14.82 -13.79 -7.00
CA TRP A 32 15.92 -14.65 -7.39
C TRP A 32 17.05 -14.73 -6.34
N TRP A 33 17.22 -13.70 -5.51
CA TRP A 33 18.20 -13.67 -4.42
C TRP A 33 17.64 -14.20 -3.08
N GLY A 34 16.45 -14.79 -3.11
CA GLY A 34 15.76 -15.31 -1.94
C GLY A 34 14.60 -14.41 -1.47
N ARG A 35 14.29 -14.53 -0.18
CA ARG A 35 13.11 -13.93 0.47
C ARG A 35 13.51 -12.76 1.35
N TYR A 36 12.74 -11.68 1.31
CA TYR A 36 12.98 -10.51 2.16
C TYR A 36 11.68 -9.87 2.64
N SER A 37 11.77 -9.13 3.75
CA SER A 37 10.63 -8.44 4.36
C SER A 37 10.32 -7.11 3.67
N ARG A 38 9.03 -6.79 3.53
CA ARG A 38 8.49 -5.48 3.11
C ARG A 38 7.27 -5.14 3.98
N ILE A 39 6.89 -3.87 3.99
CA ILE A 39 5.57 -3.46 4.49
C ILE A 39 4.66 -3.34 3.27
N LEU A 40 3.53 -4.04 3.26
CA LEU A 40 2.46 -3.84 2.27
C LEU A 40 1.43 -2.89 2.86
N CYS A 41 1.12 -1.83 2.15
CA CYS A 41 0.05 -0.91 2.52
C CYS A 41 -1.05 -0.95 1.46
N ILE A 42 -2.29 -1.03 1.93
CA ILE A 42 -3.48 -1.06 1.09
C ILE A 42 -4.28 0.21 1.35
N SER A 43 -4.59 0.97 0.31
CA SER A 43 -5.54 2.08 0.34
C SER A 43 -6.66 1.86 -0.67
N SER A 44 -7.62 2.80 -0.71
CA SER A 44 -8.71 2.77 -1.69
C SER A 44 -8.25 3.02 -3.13
N VAL A 45 -7.05 3.61 -3.32
CA VAL A 45 -6.55 4.03 -4.64
C VAL A 45 -5.27 3.31 -5.06
N ALA A 46 -4.48 2.82 -4.11
CA ALA A 46 -3.19 2.20 -4.41
C ALA A 46 -2.85 1.06 -3.46
N ILE A 47 -2.11 0.09 -4.00
CA ILE A 47 -1.37 -0.92 -3.23
C ILE A 47 0.10 -0.56 -3.36
N ILE A 48 0.78 -0.35 -2.24
CA ILE A 48 2.19 0.03 -2.24
C ILE A 48 3.00 -0.90 -1.34
N THR A 49 4.29 -1.01 -1.61
CA THR A 49 5.23 -1.65 -0.68
C THR A 49 6.28 -0.68 -0.20
N LEU A 50 6.57 -0.68 1.09
CA LEU A 50 7.62 0.13 1.70
C LEU A 50 8.82 -0.72 2.09
N ASP A 51 9.99 -0.09 2.05
CA ASP A 51 11.16 -0.59 2.75
C ASP A 51 10.94 -0.51 4.27
N PRO A 52 11.13 -1.60 5.04
CA PRO A 52 10.78 -1.63 6.45
C PRO A 52 11.69 -0.77 7.33
N SER A 53 12.88 -0.36 6.86
CA SER A 53 13.81 0.46 7.63
C SER A 53 13.64 1.95 7.36
N THR A 54 13.32 2.32 6.12
CA THR A 54 13.25 3.72 5.67
C THR A 54 11.83 4.21 5.44
N LEU A 55 10.85 3.30 5.41
CA LEU A 55 9.46 3.56 5.04
C LEU A 55 9.30 4.16 3.62
N SER A 56 10.35 4.09 2.80
CA SER A 56 10.31 4.59 1.43
C SER A 56 9.51 3.67 0.52
N VAL A 57 8.73 4.24 -0.39
CA VAL A 57 7.97 3.49 -1.39
C VAL A 57 8.92 2.77 -2.34
N THR A 58 8.77 1.46 -2.45
CA THR A 58 9.59 0.60 -3.33
C THR A 58 8.81 0.05 -4.52
N ASN A 59 7.49 -0.05 -4.41
CA ASN A 59 6.58 -0.38 -5.51
C ASN A 59 5.24 0.33 -5.27
N SER A 60 4.54 0.67 -6.35
CA SER A 60 3.21 1.25 -6.31
C SER A 60 2.37 0.66 -7.45
N TYR A 61 1.13 0.31 -7.15
CA TYR A 61 0.17 -0.28 -8.07
C TYR A 61 -1.16 0.46 -7.91
N ASP A 62 -1.71 0.96 -9.01
CA ASP A 62 -3.03 1.61 -9.02
C ASP A 62 -4.13 0.55 -8.84
N VAL A 63 -5.04 0.76 -7.89
CA VAL A 63 -6.11 -0.21 -7.63
C VAL A 63 -7.08 -0.33 -8.81
N GLY A 64 -7.32 0.76 -9.55
CA GLY A 64 -8.26 0.77 -10.67
C GLY A 64 -7.73 0.05 -11.91
N ASN A 65 -6.42 0.08 -12.14
CA ASN A 65 -5.81 -0.41 -13.37
C ASN A 65 -4.89 -1.62 -13.19
N ASP A 66 -4.26 -1.77 -12.02
CA ASP A 66 -3.14 -2.69 -11.82
C ASP A 66 -3.39 -3.77 -10.78
N PHE A 67 -4.57 -3.79 -10.17
CA PHE A 67 -5.01 -4.81 -9.23
C PHE A 67 -6.18 -5.64 -9.81
N GLU A 68 -6.07 -6.96 -9.77
CA GLU A 68 -7.13 -7.87 -10.23
C GLU A 68 -7.90 -8.51 -9.07
N GLY A 69 -7.21 -8.78 -7.97
CA GLY A 69 -7.79 -9.46 -6.81
C GLY A 69 -6.72 -10.06 -5.90
N ALA A 70 -7.18 -10.73 -4.86
CA ALA A 70 -6.34 -11.48 -3.94
C ALA A 70 -6.89 -12.89 -3.74
N THR A 71 -6.02 -13.88 -3.73
CA THR A 71 -6.40 -15.27 -3.47
C THR A 71 -5.92 -15.69 -2.09
N PRO A 72 -6.76 -16.35 -1.26
CA PRO A 72 -6.31 -16.88 0.01
C PRO A 72 -5.26 -17.96 -0.22
N ILE A 73 -4.23 -17.99 0.62
CA ILE A 73 -3.24 -19.06 0.65
C ILE A 73 -3.72 -20.03 1.72
N ILE A 74 -4.28 -21.15 1.26
CA ILE A 74 -4.76 -22.19 2.15
C ILE A 74 -3.53 -22.96 2.67
N GLY A 75 -3.10 -22.61 3.88
CA GLY A 75 -2.06 -23.32 4.64
C GLY A 75 -2.56 -24.67 5.19
N ARG A 76 -1.70 -25.35 5.95
CA ARG A 76 -2.08 -26.58 6.70
C ARG A 76 -2.87 -26.26 7.97
N ASP A 77 -2.88 -25.01 8.37
CA ASP A 77 -3.42 -24.45 9.59
C ASP A 77 -4.52 -23.44 9.26
N ASP A 78 -5.76 -23.74 9.67
CA ASP A 78 -6.97 -22.95 9.40
C ASP A 78 -6.96 -21.53 10.01
N ASN A 79 -5.87 -21.13 10.66
CA ASN A 79 -5.72 -19.86 11.36
C ASN A 79 -4.67 -18.94 10.71
N SER A 80 -4.14 -19.31 9.54
CA SER A 80 -3.20 -18.47 8.79
C SER A 80 -3.97 -17.50 7.88
N HIS A 81 -3.92 -16.20 8.19
CA HIS A 81 -4.53 -15.12 7.38
C HIS A 81 -3.62 -14.76 6.18
N GLU A 82 -3.21 -15.76 5.42
CA GLU A 82 -2.27 -15.60 4.32
C GLU A 82 -3.02 -15.40 3.00
N PHE A 83 -2.54 -14.46 2.19
CA PHE A 83 -3.10 -14.20 0.86
C PHE A 83 -2.05 -13.67 -0.10
N SER A 84 -2.31 -13.85 -1.39
CA SER A 84 -1.48 -13.38 -2.48
C SER A 84 -2.26 -12.39 -3.34
N PRO A 85 -1.90 -11.09 -3.33
CA PRO A 85 -2.46 -10.13 -4.27
C PRO A 85 -1.89 -10.34 -5.68
N SER A 86 -2.78 -10.28 -6.67
CA SER A 86 -2.46 -10.30 -8.09
C SER A 86 -2.38 -8.88 -8.62
N VAL A 87 -1.17 -8.43 -8.94
CA VAL A 87 -0.90 -7.08 -9.47
C VAL A 87 -0.10 -7.13 -10.76
N ARG A 88 -0.18 -6.08 -11.59
CA ARG A 88 0.68 -5.91 -12.78
C ARG A 88 1.41 -4.58 -12.73
N THR A 89 2.47 -4.46 -13.52
CA THR A 89 3.20 -3.20 -13.67
C THR A 89 2.74 -2.49 -14.94
N ASP A 90 2.55 -1.17 -14.85
CA ASP A 90 2.37 -0.24 -15.97
C ASP A 90 1.09 -0.44 -16.81
N GLY A 91 0.03 -1.02 -16.25
CA GLY A 91 -1.24 -1.24 -16.96
C GLY A 91 -1.17 -2.24 -18.12
N ARG A 92 -0.02 -2.90 -18.31
CA ARG A 92 0.26 -3.75 -19.47
C ARG A 92 0.80 -5.10 -19.03
N GLY A 93 0.41 -6.16 -19.75
CA GLY A 93 0.87 -7.52 -19.47
C GLY A 93 0.00 -8.27 -18.46
N LYS A 94 0.51 -9.43 -18.03
CA LYS A 94 -0.20 -10.38 -17.16
C LYS A 94 -0.05 -9.97 -15.69
N PHE A 95 -1.12 -10.13 -14.91
CA PHE A 95 -1.05 -10.06 -13.46
C PHE A 95 -0.11 -11.13 -12.91
N LYS A 96 0.62 -10.77 -11.86
CA LYS A 96 1.60 -11.62 -11.18
C LYS A 96 1.38 -11.55 -9.69
N VAL A 97 1.49 -12.71 -9.04
CA VAL A 97 1.67 -12.79 -7.60
C VAL A 97 3.11 -12.38 -7.29
N LEU A 98 3.28 -11.20 -6.71
CA LEU A 98 4.59 -10.63 -6.41
C LEU A 98 4.96 -10.75 -4.93
N ILE A 99 3.99 -10.97 -4.06
CA ILE A 99 4.13 -10.85 -2.60
C ILE A 99 3.30 -11.96 -1.95
N GLU A 100 3.90 -12.64 -0.97
CA GLU A 100 3.22 -13.55 -0.07
C GLU A 100 3.06 -12.85 1.28
N ILE A 101 1.83 -12.77 1.76
CA ILE A 101 1.51 -12.16 3.04
C ILE A 101 1.50 -13.26 4.07
N ARG A 102 2.44 -13.19 5.02
CA ARG A 102 2.37 -13.96 6.25
C ARG A 102 1.52 -13.14 7.22
N GLY A 103 0.54 -13.76 7.87
CA GLY A 103 -0.55 -13.10 8.60
C GLY A 103 -0.18 -12.22 9.81
N GLU A 104 1.01 -11.63 9.85
CA GLU A 104 1.40 -10.62 10.85
C GLU A 104 0.82 -9.26 10.42
N HIS A 105 -0.43 -9.02 10.84
CA HIS A 105 -1.09 -7.73 10.68
C HIS A 105 -0.53 -6.71 11.68
N PHE A 106 -0.01 -5.60 11.18
CA PHE A 106 0.42 -4.47 11.99
C PHE A 106 -0.64 -3.39 11.85
N ASP A 107 -1.71 -3.50 12.64
CA ASP A 107 -2.47 -2.38 13.22
C ASP A 107 -3.78 -2.87 13.87
N ARG A 108 -3.74 -3.03 15.20
CA ARG A 108 -4.90 -2.62 16.01
C ARG A 108 -4.81 -1.09 16.08
N VAL A 109 -5.48 -0.38 15.17
CA VAL A 109 -5.81 1.01 15.44
C VAL A 109 -6.76 1.00 16.65
N ALA A 110 -6.31 1.58 17.75
CA ALA A 110 -7.10 1.75 18.97
C ALA A 110 -8.26 2.74 18.76
#